data_AF-A0A327Z438-F1
#
_entry.id   AF-A0A327Z438-F1
#
_cell.length_a   1.000
_cell.length_b   1.000
_cell.length_c   1.000
_cell.angle_alpha   90.00
_cell.angle_beta   90.00
_cell.angle_gamma   90.00
#
_symmetry.space_group_name_H-M   'P 1'
#
loop_
_entity.id
_entity.type
_entity.pdbx_description
1 polymer ?
#
loop_
_entity_poly.entity_id
_entity_poly.type
_entity_poly.pdbx_seq_one_letter_code
_entity_poly.pdbx_strand_id
1 'polypeptide(L)' 'MAVIGSFFPNKDSKGGVHRTEVECGWQLVDRRGETLLQLSTYGSEQRQSEKKVSQTIQLDRARAEELLEIMRRAFPGL' A
#
# COMPACT_ATOMS: atom_id res chain seq x y z
N MET A 1 3.79 -9.48 4.95
CA MET A 1 4.57 -8.75 3.93
C MET A 1 4.29 -9.41 2.59
N ALA A 2 4.13 -8.66 1.51
CA ALA A 2 3.88 -9.21 0.18
C ALA A 2 4.43 -8.29 -0.92
N VAL A 3 4.76 -8.88 -2.07
CA VAL A 3 4.95 -8.16 -3.34
C VAL A 3 3.67 -8.36 -4.13
N ILE A 4 3.07 -7.28 -4.64
CA ILE A 4 1.82 -7.39 -5.41
C ILE A 4 2.13 -7.99 -6.77
N GLY A 5 1.48 -9.11 -7.09
CA GLY A 5 1.60 -9.78 -8.39
C GLY A 5 0.65 -9.22 -9.45
N SER A 6 -0.55 -8.79 -9.06
CA SER A 6 -1.57 -8.21 -9.94
C SER A 6 -2.68 -7.54 -9.13
N PHE A 7 -3.45 -6.66 -9.77
CA PHE A 7 -4.69 -6.09 -9.23
C PHE A 7 -5.92 -6.65 -9.94
N PHE A 8 -7.03 -6.77 -9.21
CA PHE A 8 -8.33 -7.15 -9.76
C PHE A 8 -9.47 -6.47 -8.99
N PRO A 9 -10.59 -6.14 -9.65
CA PRO A 9 -11.75 -5.57 -8.96
C PRO A 9 -12.43 -6.63 -8.09
N ASN A 10 -12.68 -6.30 -6.83
CA ASN A 10 -13.47 -7.15 -5.94
C ASN A 10 -14.97 -6.79 -6.09
N LYS A 11 -15.75 -7.66 -6.73
CA LYS A 11 -17.15 -7.40 -7.10
C LYS A 11 -18.15 -7.65 -5.96
N ASP A 12 -17.76 -8.44 -4.95
CA ASP A 12 -18.69 -8.94 -3.93
C ASP A 12 -18.42 -8.41 -2.52
N SER A 13 -17.32 -7.68 -2.32
CA SER A 13 -17.00 -7.12 -1.00
C SER A 13 -17.67 -5.77 -0.79
N LYS A 14 -18.65 -5.69 0.12
CA LYS A 14 -19.00 -4.42 0.77
C LYS A 14 -17.86 -4.01 1.70
N GLY A 15 -16.82 -3.40 1.16
CA GLY A 15 -15.72 -2.87 1.95
C GLY A 15 -16.24 -1.88 3.00
N GLY A 16 -15.84 -2.06 4.25
CA GLY A 16 -16.17 -1.15 5.36
C GLY A 16 -15.06 -0.12 5.57
N VAL A 17 -15.42 1.10 5.94
CA VAL A 17 -14.45 2.14 6.31
C VAL A 17 -13.75 1.73 7.61
N HIS A 18 -12.42 1.70 7.61
CA HIS A 18 -11.64 1.46 8.82
C HIS A 18 -11.81 2.63 9.80
N ARG A 19 -11.87 2.34 11.11
CA ARG A 19 -12.18 3.34 12.16
C ARG A 19 -11.01 4.28 12.50
N THR A 20 -9.81 3.95 12.08
CA THR A 20 -8.57 4.64 12.48
C THR A 20 -7.73 4.96 11.26
N GLU A 21 -7.18 6.16 11.25
CA GLU A 21 -6.10 6.54 10.33
C GLU A 21 -4.76 6.09 10.89
N VAL A 22 -3.84 5.72 10.00
CA VAL A 22 -2.52 5.20 10.34
C VAL A 22 -1.46 5.92 9.51
N GLU A 23 -0.25 6.02 10.05
CA GLU A 23 0.87 6.49 9.25
C GLU A 23 1.33 5.41 8.26
N CYS A 24 1.76 5.84 7.08
CA CYS A 24 2.37 4.99 6.07
C CYS A 24 3.72 5.55 5.66
N GLY A 25 4.79 4.81 5.97
CA GLY A 25 6.13 5.10 5.49
C GLY A 25 6.34 4.52 4.10
N TRP A 26 7.14 5.21 3.29
CA TRP A 26 7.55 4.72 1.97
C TRP A 26 9.07 4.67 1.86
N GLN A 27 9.58 3.73 1.06
CA GLN A 27 11.00 3.63 0.72
C GLN A 27 11.17 2.90 -0.60
N LEU A 28 12.33 3.08 -1.23
CA LEU A 28 12.74 2.29 -2.39
C LEU A 28 13.61 1.11 -1.91
N VAL A 29 13.36 -0.05 -2.48
CA VAL A 29 14.11 -1.28 -2.20
C VAL A 29 14.67 -1.82 -3.51
N ASP A 30 15.95 -2.18 -3.53
CA ASP A 30 16.53 -2.92 -4.66
C ASP A 30 16.29 -4.42 -4.50
N ARG A 31 15.77 -5.05 -5.55
CA ARG A 31 15.66 -6.49 -5.68
C ARG A 31 16.39 -6.95 -6.94
N ARG A 32 17.70 -7.21 -6.82
CA ARG A 32 18.53 -7.72 -7.92
C ARG A 32 18.53 -6.78 -9.13
N GLY A 33 18.66 -5.48 -8.89
CA GLY A 33 18.64 -4.44 -9.93
C GLY A 33 17.24 -3.97 -10.34
N GLU A 34 16.19 -4.52 -9.74
CA GLU A 34 14.82 -4.03 -9.90
C GLU A 34 14.44 -3.14 -8.70
N THR A 35 14.02 -1.91 -8.96
CA THR A 35 13.51 -1.02 -7.92
C THR A 35 12.07 -1.36 -7.57
N LEU A 36 11.81 -1.58 -6.28
CA LEU A 36 10.48 -1.76 -5.71
C LEU A 36 10.12 -0.57 -4.83
N LEU A 37 8.89 -0.06 -4.97
CA LEU A 37 8.30 0.84 -3.99
C LEU A 37 7.74 0.02 -2.83
N GLN A 38 8.23 0.25 -1.62
CA GLN A 38 7.68 -0.35 -0.41
C GLN A 38 6.81 0.66 0.34
N LEU A 39 5.62 0.23 0.75
CA LEU A 39 4.72 0.95 1.63
C LEU A 39 4.51 0.14 2.91
N SER A 40 4.67 0.79 4.07
CA SER A 40 4.54 0.16 5.39
C SER A 40 3.63 0.99 6.28
N THR A 41 2.54 0.39 6.75
CA THR A 41 1.63 1.05 7.70
C THR A 41 2.03 0.75 9.13
N TYR A 42 1.87 1.73 10.02
CA TYR A 42 2.19 1.63 11.44
C TYR A 42 0.89 1.72 12.24
N GLY A 43 0.62 0.75 13.13
CA GLY A 43 -0.62 0.72 13.91
C GLY A 43 -0.82 2.01 14.75
N SER A 44 -2.09 2.41 14.95
CA SER A 44 -2.44 3.66 15.65
C SER A 44 -1.89 3.69 17.08
N GLU A 45 -1.34 4.83 17.47
CA GLU A 45 -0.67 5.07 18.75
C GLU A 45 -1.60 4.87 19.96
N GLN A 46 -1.48 3.71 20.61
CA GLN A 46 -1.94 3.53 21.98
C GLN A 46 -0.91 2.80 22.86
N ARG A 47 0.36 2.84 22.49
CA ARG A 47 1.46 2.32 23.31
C ARG A 47 2.65 3.26 23.25
N GLN A 48 3.22 3.55 24.42
CA GLN A 48 4.47 4.29 24.69
C GLN A 48 5.73 3.64 24.05
N SER A 49 5.60 2.86 22.98
CA SER A 49 6.67 2.04 22.39
C SER A 49 6.75 2.31 20.89
N GLU A 50 7.94 2.13 20.31
CA GLU A 50 8.26 2.31 18.89
C GLU A 50 7.15 1.82 17.95
N LYS A 51 6.86 2.62 16.92
CA LYS A 51 5.82 2.37 15.91
C LYS A 51 6.00 0.97 15.29
N LYS A 52 5.11 0.04 15.65
CA LYS A 52 5.12 -1.33 15.12
C LYS A 52 4.47 -1.39 13.74
N VAL A 53 5.21 -1.87 12.74
CA VAL A 53 4.69 -2.13 11.39
C VAL A 53 3.57 -3.18 11.47
N SER A 54 2.40 -2.83 10.93
CA SER A 54 1.24 -3.73 10.87
C SER A 54 1.17 -4.47 9.53
N GLN A 55 1.48 -3.78 8.43
CA GLN A 55 1.40 -4.32 7.08
C GLN A 55 2.49 -3.69 6.22
N THR A 56 3.04 -4.48 5.29
CA THR A 56 3.99 -4.01 4.28
C THR A 56 3.65 -4.64 2.94
N ILE A 57 3.55 -3.80 1.92
CA ILE A 57 3.39 -4.21 0.53
C ILE A 57 4.51 -3.61 -0.32
N GLN A 58 4.86 -4.29 -1.40
CA GLN A 58 5.84 -3.83 -2.39
C GLN A 58 5.25 -3.89 -3.80
N LEU A 59 5.63 -2.92 -4.62
CA LEU A 59 5.21 -2.76 -6.01
C LEU A 59 6.45 -2.63 -6.88
N ASP A 60 6.53 -3.40 -7.96
CA ASP A 60 7.44 -3.09 -9.05
C ASP A 60 6.89 -1.92 -9.89
N ARG A 61 7.63 -1.52 -10.92
CA ARG A 61 7.23 -0.43 -11.83
C ARG A 61 5.88 -0.68 -12.51
N ALA A 62 5.64 -1.90 -13.00
CA ALA A 62 4.41 -2.23 -13.73
C ALA A 62 3.19 -2.19 -12.80
N ARG A 63 3.32 -2.70 -11.59
CA ARG A 63 2.27 -2.65 -10.56
C ARG A 63 2.06 -1.24 -10.03
N ALA A 64 3.10 -0.42 -9.93
CA ALA A 64 2.96 0.99 -9.58
C ALA A 64 2.15 1.75 -10.64
N GLU A 65 2.38 1.48 -11.94
CA GLU A 65 1.62 2.06 -13.05
C GLU A 65 0.14 1.63 -13.01
N GLU A 66 -0.15 0.35 -12.82
CA GLU A 66 -1.52 -0.13 -12.65
C GLU A 66 -2.23 0.51 -11.44
N LEU A 67 -1.51 0.68 -10.33
CA LEU A 67 -2.06 1.35 -9.15
C LEU A 67 -2.40 2.81 -9.44
N LEU A 68 -1.55 3.53 -10.18
CA LEU A 68 -1.84 4.91 -10.61
C LEU A 68 -3.09 4.99 -11.49
N GLU A 69 -3.28 4.05 -12.41
CA GLU A 69 -4.51 3.98 -13.19
C GLU A 69 -5.75 3.77 -12.31
N ILE A 70 -5.65 2.85 -11.33
CA ILE A 70 -6.74 2.61 -10.37
C ILE A 70 -7.05 3.89 -9.58
N MET A 71 -6.02 4.60 -9.10
CA MET A 71 -6.17 5.86 -8.37
C MET A 71 -6.85 6.93 -9.22
N ARG A 72 -6.43 7.13 -10.48
CA ARG A 72 -7.04 8.11 -11.40
C ARG A 72 -8.49 7.78 -11.72
N ARG A 73 -8.84 6.49 -11.85
CA ARG A 73 -10.23 6.05 -12.04
C ARG A 73 -11.07 6.28 -10.78
N ALA A 74 -10.51 6.05 -9.60
CA ALA A 74 -11.19 6.24 -8.32
C ALA A 74 -11.39 7.72 -7.96
N PHE A 75 -10.45 8.58 -8.34
CA PHE A 75 -10.44 10.01 -8.04
C PHE A 75 -10.24 10.85 -9.32
N PRO A 76 -11.32 11.08 -10.10
CA PRO A 76 -11.22 11.89 -11.32
C PRO A 76 -10.70 13.30 -11.03
N GLY A 77 -9.62 13.71 -11.68
CA GLY A 77 -9.00 15.04 -11.53
C GLY A 77 -7.62 15.05 -10.87
N LEU A 78 -7.13 13.90 -10.39
CA LEU A 78 -5.70 13.60 -10.15
C LEU A 78 -4.98 13.29 -11.47
#